data_AF-A0A815RQD9-F1
#
_entry.id   AF-A0A815RQD9-F1
#
_cell.length_a   1.000
_cell.length_b   1.000
_cell.length_c   1.000
_cell.angle_alpha   90.00
_cell.angle_beta   90.00
_cell.angle_gamma   90.00
#
_symmetry.space_group_name_H-M   'P 1'
#
loop_
_entity.id
_entity.type
_entity.pdbx_description
1 polymer ?
#
loop_
_entity_poly.entity_id
_entity_poly.type
_entity_poly.pdbx_seq_one_letter_code
_entity_poly.pdbx_strand_id
1 'polypeptide(L)'
;TNMDAIELALRKCLHVLVSSNTITERKRNVETFIELLKDNRIHDLLDDENQDENTTKRSITWNEMFDTIREYTINELANIRTKSTKTLSSDIKYQEALKLFKTLIENANARAPELDGRPLIESIISIITSEVWLSCSIVIKELSHLLINNVLCFHKYVNELREQEWIGLCELYMSLSKNQNKSFHESDQALYSSYLKFLIEKLVVYNDIDSNKTTIRKDLFDFFQIEIEQLKNSNHFSVIENLLWSLNSWSFKYLFDMPDEVYHLGNELLPSLIDIWRRKCSDKPKTEIIKFIRLQMSLHHPYHKKTILEICDDIWMKNLRDINDLLLREIDEICHKQRSNNRQNQNEFIIRFDLLHLASSIFYQLSLDKFLIKNELMDIDDNNNNDDLFEPSSKRARYEHSMSISTTIDLQMKSFQNLFQSIDPYHQAVGFQIVSLQLERNMILSSTDCDYYMNVIKRFLTDERR
;
A
#
# COMPACT_ATOMS: atom_id res chain seq x y z
N THR A 1 0.65 33.29 -41.49
CA THR A 1 1.91 34.05 -41.40
C THR A 1 2.56 34.01 -40.02
N ASN A 2 1.84 34.00 -38.89
CA ASN A 2 2.47 33.88 -37.56
C ASN A 2 2.79 32.41 -37.16
N MET A 3 1.92 31.44 -37.51
CA MET A 3 2.13 30.02 -37.15
C MET A 3 3.32 29.37 -37.86
N ASP A 4 3.49 29.58 -39.18
CA ASP A 4 4.66 29.05 -39.91
C ASP A 4 6.00 29.57 -39.33
N ALA A 5 6.02 30.80 -38.81
CA ALA A 5 7.21 31.39 -38.21
C ALA A 5 7.55 30.76 -36.86
N ILE A 6 6.52 30.40 -36.07
CA ILE A 6 6.68 29.72 -34.77
C ILE A 6 7.14 28.28 -34.98
N GLU A 7 6.53 27.56 -35.92
CA GLU A 7 6.95 26.19 -36.29
C GLU A 7 8.41 26.19 -36.80
N LEU A 8 8.76 27.15 -37.66
CA LEU A 8 10.13 27.31 -38.14
C LEU A 8 11.11 27.60 -37.00
N ALA A 9 10.70 28.37 -35.99
CA ALA A 9 11.52 28.63 -34.80
C ALA A 9 11.75 27.34 -33.98
N LEU A 10 10.71 26.53 -33.77
CA LEU A 10 10.83 25.23 -33.10
C LEU A 10 11.80 24.31 -33.84
N ARG A 11 11.63 24.14 -35.16
CA ARG A 11 12.52 23.31 -35.98
C ARG A 11 13.98 23.78 -35.95
N LYS A 12 14.20 25.11 -35.95
CA LYS A 12 15.55 25.68 -35.81
C LYS A 12 16.17 25.35 -34.46
N CYS A 13 15.42 25.49 -33.36
CA CYS A 13 15.91 25.13 -32.03
C CYS A 13 16.30 23.65 -31.97
N LEU A 14 15.43 22.75 -32.45
CA LEU A 14 15.68 21.31 -32.47
C LEU A 14 16.92 20.93 -33.30
N HIS A 15 17.06 21.51 -34.49
CA HIS A 15 18.26 21.29 -35.32
C HIS A 15 19.53 21.70 -34.58
N VAL A 16 19.54 22.87 -33.93
CA VAL A 16 20.72 23.38 -33.22
C VAL A 16 21.06 22.51 -31.99
N LEU A 17 20.08 21.93 -31.32
CA LEU A 17 20.33 21.01 -30.19
C LEU A 17 21.16 19.79 -30.59
N VAL A 18 20.93 19.25 -31.78
CA VAL A 18 21.65 18.07 -32.30
C VAL A 18 22.93 18.46 -33.05
N SER A 19 22.89 19.52 -33.86
CA SER A 19 23.99 19.85 -34.77
C SER A 19 25.09 20.71 -34.15
N SER A 20 24.80 21.48 -33.08
CA SER A 20 25.78 22.42 -32.53
C SER A 20 26.78 21.74 -31.60
N ASN A 21 28.06 21.89 -31.93
CA ASN A 21 29.16 21.49 -31.05
C ASN A 21 29.39 22.46 -29.88
N THR A 22 28.74 23.63 -29.86
CA THR A 22 28.98 24.64 -28.82
C THR A 22 27.95 24.55 -27.69
N ILE A 23 28.45 24.35 -26.46
CA ILE A 23 27.59 24.14 -25.26
C ILE A 23 26.70 25.35 -24.99
N THR A 24 27.24 26.57 -25.13
CA THR A 24 26.51 27.81 -24.86
C THR A 24 25.36 28.04 -25.83
N GLU A 25 25.54 27.69 -27.11
CA GLU A 25 24.47 27.77 -28.11
C GLU A 25 23.38 26.74 -27.84
N ARG A 26 23.75 25.49 -27.46
CA ARG A 26 22.78 24.48 -27.04
C ARG A 26 21.97 24.96 -25.84
N LYS A 27 22.61 25.46 -24.78
CA LYS A 27 21.92 25.99 -23.58
C LYS A 27 20.96 27.13 -23.89
N ARG A 28 21.39 28.09 -24.72
CA ARG A 28 20.52 29.20 -25.16
C ARG A 28 19.30 28.71 -25.94
N ASN A 29 19.47 27.69 -26.78
CA ASN A 29 18.37 27.10 -27.54
C ASN A 29 17.43 26.28 -26.65
N VAL A 30 17.93 25.61 -25.61
CA VAL A 30 17.09 24.97 -24.58
C VAL A 30 16.15 25.99 -23.94
N GLU A 31 16.68 27.13 -23.48
CA GLU A 31 15.88 28.18 -22.87
C GLU A 31 14.86 28.78 -23.84
N THR A 32 15.29 29.05 -25.08
CA THR A 32 14.41 29.58 -26.14
C THR A 32 13.28 28.60 -26.44
N PHE A 33 13.58 27.30 -26.53
CA PHE A 33 12.59 26.26 -26.79
C PHE A 33 11.59 26.12 -25.64
N ILE A 34 12.06 26.14 -24.39
CA ILE A 34 11.17 26.12 -23.21
C ILE A 34 10.25 27.34 -23.20
N GLU A 35 10.74 28.52 -23.60
CA GLU A 35 9.89 29.72 -23.70
C GLU A 35 8.85 29.58 -24.81
N LEU A 36 9.21 28.99 -25.96
CA LEU A 36 8.26 28.70 -27.02
C LEU A 36 7.14 27.75 -26.54
N LEU A 37 7.47 26.69 -25.79
CA LEU A 37 6.48 25.74 -25.26
C LEU A 37 5.43 26.36 -24.33
N LYS A 38 5.65 27.57 -23.79
CA LYS A 38 4.63 28.28 -23.00
C LYS A 38 3.51 28.88 -23.85
N ASP A 39 3.70 28.98 -25.16
CA ASP A 39 2.72 29.51 -26.08
C ASP A 39 1.65 28.45 -26.40
N ASN A 40 0.42 28.68 -25.93
CA ASN A 40 -0.69 27.75 -26.16
C ASN A 40 -0.96 27.45 -27.63
N ARG A 41 -0.60 28.36 -28.54
CA ARG A 41 -0.75 28.13 -29.99
C ARG A 41 0.12 26.98 -30.50
N ILE A 42 1.24 26.70 -29.81
CA ILE A 42 2.09 25.56 -30.12
C ILE A 42 1.42 24.27 -29.69
N HIS A 43 0.75 24.25 -28.53
CA HIS A 43 -0.02 23.08 -28.11
C HIS A 43 -1.12 22.77 -29.12
N ASP A 44 -1.89 23.78 -29.54
CA ASP A 44 -2.95 23.59 -30.53
C ASP A 44 -2.44 23.10 -31.90
N LEU A 45 -1.20 23.45 -32.28
CA LEU A 45 -0.54 22.95 -33.49
C LEU A 45 -0.11 21.48 -33.34
N LEU A 46 0.40 21.12 -32.17
CA LEU A 46 0.99 19.80 -31.91
C LEU A 46 -0.06 18.74 -31.54
N ASP A 47 -1.19 19.16 -30.98
CA ASP A 47 -2.32 18.30 -30.58
C ASP A 47 -3.25 17.97 -31.79
N ASP A 48 -3.05 18.58 -32.96
CA ASP A 48 -3.92 18.38 -34.13
C ASP A 48 -3.65 17.04 -34.83
N GLU A 49 -4.36 16.00 -34.40
CA GLU A 49 -4.35 14.66 -35.02
C GLU A 49 -4.94 14.63 -36.44
N ASN A 50 -5.69 15.66 -36.88
CA ASN A 50 -6.39 15.69 -38.17
C ASN A 50 -5.55 16.26 -39.31
N GLN A 51 -4.25 16.00 -39.32
CA GLN A 51 -3.40 16.38 -40.43
C GLN A 51 -3.78 15.55 -41.67
N ASP A 52 -4.58 16.14 -42.56
CA ASP A 52 -4.94 15.54 -43.84
C ASP A 52 -3.69 14.99 -44.54
N GLU A 53 -3.64 13.66 -44.72
CA GLU A 53 -2.58 12.93 -45.45
C GLU A 53 -2.34 13.49 -46.87
N ASN A 54 -3.29 14.28 -47.38
CA ASN A 54 -3.26 14.93 -48.69
C ASN A 54 -2.54 16.30 -48.73
N THR A 55 -2.08 16.83 -47.59
CA THR A 55 -1.28 18.06 -47.58
C THR A 55 0.22 17.73 -47.51
N THR A 56 0.99 18.21 -48.48
CA THR A 56 2.44 17.97 -48.64
C THR A 56 3.33 18.61 -47.56
N LYS A 57 2.74 19.18 -46.51
CA LYS A 57 3.44 19.98 -45.50
C LYS A 57 3.17 19.38 -44.12
N ARG A 58 3.79 18.22 -43.84
CA ARG A 58 3.73 17.54 -42.54
C ARG A 58 4.23 18.49 -41.45
N SER A 59 3.34 18.95 -40.56
CA SER A 59 3.78 19.80 -39.45
C SER A 59 4.59 18.97 -38.47
N ILE A 60 5.36 19.66 -37.64
CA ILE A 60 6.08 19.01 -36.54
C ILE A 60 5.09 18.39 -35.56
N THR A 61 5.44 17.25 -34.97
CA THR A 61 4.62 16.54 -33.97
C THR A 61 5.33 16.42 -32.62
N TRP A 62 4.58 16.13 -31.56
CA TRP A 62 5.13 15.81 -30.24
C TRP A 62 6.17 14.69 -30.28
N ASN A 63 5.93 13.64 -31.07
CA ASN A 63 6.83 12.49 -31.20
C ASN A 63 8.15 12.85 -31.92
N GLU A 64 8.11 13.64 -33.00
CA GLU A 64 9.32 14.14 -33.68
C GLU A 64 10.19 14.98 -32.74
N MET A 65 9.55 15.81 -31.91
CA MET A 65 10.23 16.61 -30.88
C MET A 65 10.83 15.72 -29.81
N PHE A 66 10.09 14.71 -29.36
CA PHE A 66 10.53 13.76 -28.35
C PHE A 66 11.77 12.99 -28.78
N ASP A 67 11.78 12.41 -29.99
CA ASP A 67 12.92 11.65 -30.49
C ASP A 67 14.20 12.49 -30.54
N THR A 68 14.08 13.74 -31.02
CA THR A 68 15.20 14.68 -31.10
C THR A 68 15.73 15.06 -29.72
N ILE A 69 14.82 15.37 -28.78
CA ILE A 69 15.19 15.79 -27.43
C ILE A 69 15.75 14.62 -26.62
N ARG A 70 15.22 13.41 -26.81
CA ARG A 70 15.77 12.18 -26.24
C ARG A 70 17.23 11.99 -26.64
N GLU A 71 17.54 12.08 -27.94
CA GLU A 71 18.91 11.93 -28.43
C GLU A 71 19.83 12.99 -27.83
N TYR A 72 19.40 14.26 -27.84
CA TYR A 72 20.12 15.36 -27.20
C TYR A 72 20.41 15.07 -25.72
N THR A 73 19.41 14.64 -24.95
CA THR A 73 19.56 14.38 -23.51
C THR A 73 20.51 13.22 -23.23
N ILE A 74 20.42 12.11 -23.96
CA ILE A 74 21.36 10.99 -23.80
C ILE A 74 22.80 11.44 -24.07
N ASN A 75 23.01 12.20 -25.14
CA ASN A 75 24.33 12.73 -25.51
C ASN A 75 24.86 13.72 -24.46
N GLU A 76 24.02 14.62 -23.95
CA GLU A 76 24.42 15.60 -22.95
C GLU A 76 24.75 14.93 -21.61
N LEU A 77 23.97 13.93 -21.19
CA LEU A 77 24.26 13.12 -20.00
C LEU A 77 25.63 12.43 -20.14
N ALA A 78 25.88 11.75 -21.26
CA ALA A 78 27.16 11.09 -21.52
C ALA A 78 28.35 12.08 -21.53
N ASN A 79 28.16 13.27 -22.09
CA ASN A 79 29.16 14.34 -22.10
C ASN A 79 29.47 14.88 -20.70
N ILE A 80 28.46 15.05 -19.85
CA ILE A 80 28.67 15.48 -18.46
C ILE A 80 29.47 14.42 -17.72
N ARG A 81 29.09 13.14 -17.84
CA ARG A 81 29.76 12.04 -17.16
C ARG A 81 31.25 11.93 -17.51
N THR A 82 31.59 11.98 -18.80
CA THR A 82 32.99 11.87 -19.26
C THR A 82 33.86 13.02 -18.78
N LYS A 83 33.28 14.20 -18.57
CA LYS A 83 34.02 15.43 -18.20
C LYS A 83 33.95 15.78 -16.71
N SER A 84 33.16 15.07 -15.91
CA SER A 84 32.87 15.48 -14.54
C SER A 84 33.62 14.66 -13.49
N THR A 85 34.20 15.35 -12.51
CA THR A 85 34.47 14.80 -11.18
C THR A 85 33.18 14.88 -10.33
N LYS A 86 32.88 13.87 -9.49
CA LYS A 86 31.66 13.84 -8.65
C LYS A 86 31.69 15.03 -7.67
N THR A 87 30.96 16.11 -7.96
CA THR A 87 30.90 17.35 -7.16
C THR A 87 29.48 17.91 -7.19
N LEU A 88 29.10 18.78 -6.25
CA LEU A 88 27.77 19.43 -6.27
C LEU A 88 27.48 20.16 -7.61
N SER A 89 28.54 20.65 -8.28
CA SER A 89 28.45 21.27 -9.59
C SER A 89 28.03 20.31 -10.71
N SER A 90 28.21 19.00 -10.53
CA SER A 90 27.79 17.99 -11.50
C SER A 90 26.30 17.70 -11.41
N ASP A 91 25.72 17.75 -10.22
CA ASP A 91 24.28 17.47 -10.03
C ASP A 91 23.41 18.51 -10.71
N ILE A 92 23.80 19.79 -10.61
CA ILE A 92 23.15 20.89 -11.33
C ILE A 92 23.22 20.66 -12.85
N LYS A 93 24.37 20.20 -13.36
CA LYS A 93 24.52 19.91 -14.81
C LYS A 93 23.62 18.75 -15.25
N TYR A 94 23.49 17.70 -14.44
CA TYR A 94 22.57 16.59 -14.74
C TYR A 94 21.11 17.07 -14.73
N GLN A 95 20.70 17.87 -13.75
CA GLN A 95 19.36 18.46 -13.74
C GLN A 95 19.11 19.37 -14.94
N GLU A 96 20.07 20.19 -15.33
CA GLU A 96 19.97 21.03 -16.53
C GLU A 96 19.82 20.20 -17.81
N ALA A 97 20.55 19.09 -17.95
CA ALA A 97 20.46 18.20 -19.10
C ALA A 97 19.10 17.47 -19.18
N LEU A 98 18.50 17.14 -18.03
CA LEU A 98 17.18 16.50 -17.93
C LEU A 98 16.03 17.51 -18.03
N LYS A 99 16.26 18.80 -17.77
CA LYS A 99 15.22 19.83 -17.71
C LYS A 99 14.39 19.91 -18.99
N LEU A 100 15.05 19.90 -20.16
CA LEU A 100 14.34 19.98 -21.44
C LEU A 100 13.47 18.75 -21.67
N PHE A 101 14.01 17.56 -21.41
CA PHE A 101 13.32 16.28 -21.56
C PHE A 101 12.07 16.22 -20.67
N LYS A 102 12.22 16.58 -19.39
CA LYS A 102 11.12 16.68 -18.43
C LYS A 102 10.05 17.68 -18.87
N THR A 103 10.47 18.90 -19.24
CA THR A 103 9.55 19.96 -19.66
C THR A 103 8.75 19.55 -20.88
N LEU A 104 9.39 18.89 -21.86
CA LEU A 104 8.69 18.41 -23.06
C LEU A 104 7.59 17.40 -22.69
N ILE A 105 7.92 16.37 -21.90
CA ILE A 105 6.95 15.33 -21.50
C ILE A 105 5.82 15.93 -20.67
N GLU A 106 6.13 16.82 -19.73
CA GLU A 106 5.12 17.53 -18.94
C GLU A 106 4.17 18.37 -19.80
N ASN A 107 4.69 19.03 -20.84
CA ASN A 107 3.87 19.83 -21.75
C ASN A 107 3.03 18.95 -22.67
N ALA A 108 3.63 17.91 -23.26
CA ALA A 108 2.92 16.97 -24.14
C ALA A 108 1.81 16.21 -23.40
N ASN A 109 1.98 15.94 -22.10
CA ASN A 109 0.98 15.26 -21.27
C ASN A 109 0.03 16.21 -20.52
N ALA A 110 0.13 17.54 -20.73
CA ALA A 110 -0.61 18.51 -19.92
C ALA A 110 -2.13 18.46 -20.16
N ARG A 111 -2.55 18.18 -21.40
CA ARG A 111 -3.96 18.13 -21.82
C ARG A 111 -4.46 16.69 -21.93
N ALA A 112 -3.68 15.84 -22.59
CA ALA A 112 -3.91 14.41 -22.77
C ALA A 112 -2.55 13.72 -23.00
N PRO A 113 -2.44 12.39 -22.87
CA PRO A 113 -1.17 11.70 -23.12
C PRO A 113 -0.89 11.61 -24.62
N GLU A 114 -0.26 12.63 -25.20
CA GLU A 114 -0.04 12.77 -26.66
C GLU A 114 1.13 11.96 -27.21
N LEU A 115 2.14 11.65 -26.38
CA LEU A 115 3.34 10.92 -26.83
C LEU A 115 3.05 9.45 -27.12
N ASP A 116 3.87 8.85 -27.99
CA ASP A 116 3.89 7.40 -28.17
C ASP A 116 4.44 6.74 -26.90
N GLY A 117 3.61 5.90 -26.29
CA GLY A 117 3.89 5.37 -24.95
C GLY A 117 5.11 4.45 -24.91
N ARG A 118 5.24 3.54 -25.89
CA ARG A 118 6.34 2.56 -25.92
C ARG A 118 7.73 3.23 -26.06
N PRO A 119 8.00 4.11 -27.04
CA PRO A 119 9.27 4.83 -27.11
C PRO A 119 9.55 5.66 -25.85
N LEU A 120 8.53 6.33 -25.30
CA LEU A 120 8.66 7.14 -24.09
C LEU A 120 9.13 6.29 -22.88
N ILE A 121 8.42 5.19 -22.61
CA ILE A 121 8.70 4.31 -21.48
C ILE A 121 10.08 3.65 -21.65
N GLU A 122 10.39 3.09 -22.82
CA GLU A 122 11.70 2.47 -23.07
C GLU A 122 12.86 3.45 -22.86
N SER A 123 12.68 4.70 -23.27
CA SER A 123 13.70 5.74 -23.12
C SER A 123 14.00 6.03 -21.66
N ILE A 124 12.97 6.13 -20.81
CA ILE A 124 13.14 6.38 -19.38
C ILE A 124 13.68 5.14 -18.66
N ILE A 125 13.07 3.97 -18.90
CA ILE A 125 13.45 2.70 -18.25
C ILE A 125 14.91 2.36 -18.57
N SER A 126 15.32 2.44 -19.84
CA SER A 126 16.69 2.11 -20.25
C SER A 126 17.75 2.96 -19.56
N ILE A 127 17.44 4.23 -19.22
CA ILE A 127 18.37 5.09 -18.48
C ILE A 127 18.38 4.68 -16.99
N ILE A 128 17.22 4.51 -16.35
CA ILE A 128 17.16 4.24 -14.90
C ILE A 128 17.66 2.84 -14.52
N THR A 129 17.53 1.85 -15.40
CA THR A 129 18.05 0.49 -15.16
C THR A 129 19.50 0.31 -15.61
N SER A 130 20.08 1.31 -16.28
CA SER A 130 21.47 1.24 -16.72
C SER A 130 22.43 1.25 -15.54
N GLU A 131 23.30 0.25 -15.44
CA GLU A 131 24.39 0.20 -14.45
C GLU A 131 25.25 1.48 -14.46
N VAL A 132 25.37 2.11 -15.62
CA VAL A 132 26.05 3.38 -15.80
C VAL A 132 25.42 4.43 -14.86
N TRP A 133 24.09 4.56 -14.89
CA TRP A 133 23.36 5.63 -14.21
C TRP A 133 22.90 5.29 -12.79
N LEU A 134 22.86 4.01 -12.40
CA LEU A 134 22.47 3.60 -11.04
C LEU A 134 23.32 4.25 -9.93
N SER A 135 24.57 4.59 -10.24
CA SER A 135 25.47 5.29 -9.30
C SER A 135 25.25 6.81 -9.19
N CYS A 136 24.35 7.37 -10.00
CA CYS A 136 24.04 8.80 -10.06
C CYS A 136 22.63 9.07 -9.50
N SER A 137 22.58 9.35 -8.20
CA SER A 137 21.31 9.48 -7.46
C SER A 137 20.37 10.53 -8.05
N ILE A 138 20.90 11.66 -8.54
CA ILE A 138 20.09 12.73 -9.09
C ILE A 138 19.39 12.34 -10.40
N VAL A 139 20.08 11.63 -11.30
CA VAL A 139 19.51 11.17 -12.58
C VAL A 139 18.40 10.16 -12.29
N ILE A 140 18.67 9.18 -11.42
CA ILE A 140 17.67 8.18 -11.01
C ILE A 140 16.45 8.85 -10.38
N LYS A 141 16.65 9.82 -9.49
CA LYS A 141 15.56 10.52 -8.81
C LYS A 141 14.67 11.31 -9.77
N GLU A 142 15.24 12.13 -10.64
CA GLU A 142 14.48 12.96 -11.59
C GLU A 142 13.71 12.09 -12.60
N LEU A 143 14.35 11.05 -13.13
CA LEU A 143 13.71 10.15 -14.09
C LEU A 143 12.66 9.23 -13.44
N SER A 144 12.88 8.81 -12.19
CA SER A 144 11.87 8.09 -11.42
C SER A 144 10.65 8.94 -11.16
N HIS A 145 10.84 10.21 -10.78
CA HIS A 145 9.75 11.16 -10.60
C HIS A 145 8.98 11.35 -11.90
N LEU A 146 9.68 11.58 -13.00
CA LEU A 146 9.09 11.75 -14.32
C LEU A 146 8.29 10.50 -14.73
N LEU A 147 8.87 9.30 -14.57
CA LEU A 147 8.20 8.04 -14.89
C LEU A 147 6.91 7.89 -14.07
N ILE A 148 6.99 7.99 -12.75
CA ILE A 148 5.86 7.67 -11.87
C ILE A 148 4.77 8.75 -11.93
N ASN A 149 5.15 10.03 -11.84
CA ASN A 149 4.18 11.12 -11.63
C ASN A 149 3.68 11.76 -12.92
N ASN A 150 4.40 11.61 -14.04
CA ASN A 150 4.07 12.27 -15.30
C ASN A 150 3.82 11.30 -16.46
N VAL A 151 4.22 10.03 -16.33
CA VAL A 151 4.00 9.01 -17.37
C VAL A 151 3.04 7.93 -16.84
N LEU A 152 3.42 7.15 -15.85
CA LEU A 152 2.59 6.02 -15.36
C LEU A 152 1.31 6.44 -14.63
N CYS A 153 1.09 7.74 -14.42
CA CYS A 153 -0.19 8.26 -13.94
C CYS A 153 -1.29 8.20 -15.02
N PHE A 154 -0.96 8.03 -16.30
CA PHE A 154 -1.91 7.90 -17.40
C PHE A 154 -2.13 6.44 -17.82
N HIS A 155 -3.39 6.03 -17.95
CA HIS A 155 -3.75 4.68 -18.37
C HIS A 155 -3.17 4.28 -19.74
N LYS A 156 -3.08 5.24 -20.68
CA LYS A 156 -2.45 5.02 -22.01
C LYS A 156 -1.08 4.38 -21.85
N TYR A 157 -0.24 4.95 -20.98
CA TYR A 157 1.14 4.52 -20.79
C TYR A 157 1.25 3.28 -19.90
N VAL A 158 0.41 3.16 -18.87
CA VAL A 158 0.38 1.96 -18.00
C VAL A 158 0.19 0.67 -18.81
N ASN A 159 -0.67 0.71 -19.83
CA ASN A 159 -0.98 -0.45 -20.67
C ASN A 159 0.15 -0.83 -21.65
N GLU A 160 1.16 0.02 -21.83
CA GLU A 160 2.31 -0.23 -22.73
C GLU A 160 3.43 -1.03 -22.05
N LEU A 161 3.40 -1.12 -20.71
CA LEU A 161 4.38 -1.91 -19.96
C LEU A 161 4.04 -3.38 -20.03
N ARG A 162 5.05 -4.17 -20.38
CA ARG A 162 4.99 -5.62 -20.28
C ARG A 162 5.17 -6.04 -18.82
N GLU A 163 4.64 -7.21 -18.48
CA GLU A 163 4.76 -7.75 -17.12
C GLU A 163 6.21 -7.81 -16.61
N GLN A 164 7.17 -8.21 -17.46
CA GLN A 164 8.60 -8.23 -17.09
C GLN A 164 9.16 -6.85 -16.74
N GLU A 165 8.62 -5.79 -17.33
CA GLU A 165 9.05 -4.42 -17.07
C GLU A 165 8.46 -3.91 -15.76
N TRP A 166 7.21 -4.28 -15.45
CA TRP A 166 6.64 -4.07 -14.12
C TRP A 166 7.47 -4.74 -13.02
N ILE A 167 7.84 -5.99 -13.26
CA ILE A 167 8.67 -6.77 -12.33
C ILE A 167 10.05 -6.12 -12.16
N GLY A 168 10.75 -5.82 -13.26
CA GLY A 168 12.06 -5.18 -13.21
C GLY A 168 12.06 -3.80 -12.55
N LEU A 169 10.99 -3.01 -12.72
CA LEU A 169 10.82 -1.77 -11.99
C LEU A 169 10.63 -2.01 -10.49
N CYS A 170 9.80 -2.98 -10.09
CA CYS A 170 9.65 -3.33 -8.68
C CYS A 170 10.99 -3.75 -8.08
N GLU A 171 11.75 -4.62 -8.74
CA GLU A 171 13.09 -5.03 -8.30
C GLU A 171 14.06 -3.85 -8.15
N LEU A 172 14.05 -2.92 -9.12
CA LEU A 172 14.83 -1.69 -9.06
C LEU A 172 14.45 -0.86 -7.82
N TYR A 173 13.16 -0.55 -7.61
CA TYR A 173 12.76 0.30 -6.48
C TYR A 173 12.84 -0.42 -5.12
N MET A 174 12.70 -1.74 -5.08
CA MET A 174 13.07 -2.54 -3.91
C MET A 174 14.55 -2.30 -3.57
N SER A 175 15.45 -2.45 -4.54
CA SER A 175 16.89 -2.23 -4.32
C SER A 175 17.23 -0.78 -3.90
N LEU A 176 16.54 0.21 -4.47
CA LEU A 176 16.75 1.64 -4.14
C LEU A 176 16.17 2.02 -2.77
N SER A 177 15.10 1.36 -2.34
CA SER A 177 14.46 1.62 -1.05
C SER A 177 15.22 1.04 0.14
N LYS A 178 16.03 -0.02 -0.07
CA LYS A 178 16.86 -0.63 0.98
C LYS A 178 17.77 0.40 1.64
N ASN A 179 17.80 0.41 2.96
CA ASN A 179 18.55 1.36 3.80
C ASN A 179 20.11 1.19 3.76
N GLN A 180 20.68 0.76 2.63
CA GLN A 180 22.08 0.34 2.54
C GLN A 180 22.96 1.27 1.68
N ASN A 181 22.38 2.00 0.74
CA ASN A 181 23.15 2.87 -0.14
C ASN A 181 23.44 4.22 0.55
N LYS A 182 24.61 4.34 1.17
CA LYS A 182 25.13 5.57 1.80
C LYS A 182 25.14 6.82 0.88
N SER A 183 24.92 6.63 -0.43
CA SER A 183 24.85 7.70 -1.43
C SER A 183 23.48 8.37 -1.54
N PHE A 184 22.41 7.79 -1.02
CA PHE A 184 21.06 8.37 -1.05
C PHE A 184 20.71 8.97 0.31
N HIS A 185 20.04 10.12 0.29
CA HIS A 185 19.56 10.74 1.52
C HIS A 185 18.38 9.94 2.09
N GLU A 186 18.18 10.01 3.40
CA GLU A 186 17.04 9.39 4.10
C GLU A 186 15.69 9.82 3.48
N SER A 187 15.59 11.07 3.00
CA SER A 187 14.43 11.58 2.27
C SER A 187 14.14 10.83 0.96
N ASP A 188 15.17 10.29 0.32
CA ASP A 188 15.01 9.54 -0.93
C ASP A 188 14.46 8.13 -0.68
N GLN A 189 14.69 7.54 0.50
CA GLN A 189 14.11 6.24 0.86
C GLN A 189 12.58 6.33 0.99
N ALA A 190 12.08 7.39 1.61
CA ALA A 190 10.64 7.66 1.68
C ALA A 190 10.04 7.85 0.29
N LEU A 191 10.77 8.48 -0.63
CA LEU A 191 10.36 8.66 -2.01
C LEU A 191 10.33 7.32 -2.77
N TYR A 192 11.41 6.53 -2.74
CA TYR A 192 11.47 5.25 -3.44
C TYR A 192 10.50 4.22 -2.90
N SER A 193 10.26 4.17 -1.58
CA SER A 193 9.20 3.34 -1.02
C SER A 193 7.81 3.77 -1.50
N SER A 194 7.56 5.07 -1.70
CA SER A 194 6.30 5.56 -2.26
C SER A 194 6.15 5.19 -3.75
N TYR A 195 7.25 5.17 -4.51
CA TYR A 195 7.24 4.70 -5.89
C TYR A 195 7.03 3.19 -5.98
N LEU A 196 7.67 2.40 -5.11
CA LEU A 196 7.42 0.97 -5.01
C LEU A 196 5.95 0.68 -4.69
N LYS A 197 5.38 1.43 -3.74
CA LYS A 197 3.95 1.37 -3.40
C LYS A 197 3.06 1.60 -4.62
N PHE A 198 3.32 2.66 -5.38
CA PHE A 198 2.60 2.96 -6.61
C PHE A 198 2.73 1.82 -7.63
N LEU A 199 3.93 1.29 -7.84
CA LEU A 199 4.14 0.21 -8.81
C LEU A 199 3.41 -1.06 -8.41
N ILE A 200 3.41 -1.42 -7.13
CA ILE A 200 2.68 -2.59 -6.63
C ILE A 200 1.17 -2.40 -6.77
N GLU A 201 0.64 -1.20 -6.50
CA GLU A 201 -0.76 -0.87 -6.77
C GLU A 201 -1.12 -1.18 -8.23
N LYS A 202 -0.32 -0.69 -9.18
CA LYS A 202 -0.55 -0.92 -10.61
C LYS A 202 -0.34 -2.39 -10.98
N LEU A 203 0.70 -3.03 -10.48
CA LEU A 203 0.99 -4.43 -10.77
C LEU A 203 -0.18 -5.33 -10.35
N VAL A 204 -0.73 -5.12 -9.15
CA VAL A 204 -1.88 -5.87 -8.61
C VAL A 204 -3.15 -5.69 -9.47
N VAL A 205 -3.36 -4.49 -10.02
CA VAL A 205 -4.56 -4.14 -10.80
C VAL A 205 -4.45 -4.55 -12.27
N TYR A 206 -3.31 -4.31 -12.92
CA TYR A 206 -3.15 -4.44 -14.37
C TYR A 206 -2.53 -5.77 -14.82
N ASN A 207 -1.88 -6.50 -13.91
CA ASN A 207 -1.24 -7.76 -14.26
C ASN A 207 -1.80 -8.90 -13.41
N ASP A 208 -2.43 -9.87 -14.07
CA ASP A 208 -2.50 -11.22 -13.52
C ASP A 208 -1.15 -11.88 -13.78
N ILE A 209 -0.21 -11.69 -12.84
CA ILE A 209 1.06 -12.42 -12.87
C ILE A 209 0.71 -13.90 -12.89
N ASP A 210 1.11 -14.59 -13.95
CA ASP A 210 0.82 -16.00 -14.17
C ASP A 210 1.24 -16.81 -12.94
N SER A 211 0.36 -17.71 -12.52
CA SER A 211 0.59 -18.76 -11.52
C SER A 211 1.97 -19.43 -11.63
N ASN A 212 2.52 -19.56 -12.85
CA ASN A 212 3.83 -20.15 -13.11
C ASN A 212 5.02 -19.28 -12.65
N LYS A 213 4.81 -18.00 -12.30
CA LYS A 213 5.86 -17.06 -11.84
C LYS A 213 5.84 -16.93 -10.33
N THR A 214 6.00 -18.05 -9.63
CA THR A 214 6.09 -18.11 -8.16
C THR A 214 7.30 -17.34 -7.61
N THR A 215 8.41 -17.24 -8.37
CA THR A 215 9.66 -16.62 -7.91
C THR A 215 9.48 -15.16 -7.51
N ILE A 216 8.96 -14.31 -8.40
CA ILE A 216 8.81 -12.88 -8.07
C ILE A 216 7.84 -12.64 -6.91
N ARG A 217 6.84 -13.51 -6.78
CA ARG A 217 5.87 -13.41 -5.67
C ARG A 217 6.53 -13.71 -4.33
N LYS A 218 7.44 -14.69 -4.30
CA LYS A 218 8.27 -14.99 -3.13
C LYS A 218 9.31 -13.91 -2.86
N ASP A 219 10.00 -13.41 -3.88
CA ASP A 219 11.00 -12.35 -3.73
C ASP A 219 10.42 -11.08 -3.10
N LEU A 220 9.17 -10.72 -3.44
CA LEU A 220 8.47 -9.59 -2.83
C LEU A 220 8.11 -9.85 -1.36
N PHE A 221 7.66 -11.05 -1.00
CA PHE A 221 7.41 -11.39 0.41
C PHE A 221 8.69 -11.39 1.23
N ASP A 222 9.76 -12.01 0.72
CA ASP A 222 11.08 -12.04 1.35
C ASP A 222 11.63 -10.62 1.53
N PHE A 223 11.46 -9.76 0.52
CA PHE A 223 11.81 -8.35 0.61
C PHE A 223 11.06 -7.64 1.75
N PHE A 224 9.73 -7.78 1.83
CA PHE A 224 8.96 -7.15 2.90
C PHE A 224 9.32 -7.67 4.29
N GLN A 225 9.53 -8.98 4.43
CA GLN A 225 9.97 -9.61 5.67
C GLN A 225 11.27 -8.97 6.16
N ILE A 226 12.29 -8.96 5.30
CA ILE A 226 13.63 -8.46 5.63
C ILE A 226 13.60 -6.96 5.93
N GLU A 227 12.94 -6.16 5.10
CA GLU A 227 12.99 -4.70 5.21
C GLU A 227 12.19 -4.20 6.42
N ILE A 228 11.00 -4.77 6.70
CA ILE A 228 10.21 -4.41 7.87
C ILE A 228 10.94 -4.79 9.16
N GLU A 229 11.59 -5.97 9.19
CA GLU A 229 12.41 -6.40 10.32
C GLU A 229 13.57 -5.42 10.60
N GLN A 230 14.24 -4.94 9.56
CA GLN A 230 15.30 -3.93 9.69
C GLN A 230 14.77 -2.58 10.18
N LEU A 231 13.54 -2.22 9.81
CA LEU A 231 12.91 -0.94 10.16
C LEU A 231 12.11 -1.00 11.47
N LYS A 232 12.04 -2.14 12.16
CA LYS A 232 11.20 -2.32 13.36
C LYS A 232 11.50 -1.32 14.48
N ASN A 233 12.73 -0.80 14.54
CA ASN A 233 13.19 0.21 15.50
C ASN A 233 13.42 1.60 14.88
N SER A 234 13.19 1.79 13.58
CA SER A 234 13.50 3.05 12.87
C SER A 234 12.33 4.04 12.92
N ASN A 235 12.62 5.35 13.00
CA ASN A 235 11.57 6.39 12.99
C ASN A 235 11.13 6.78 11.57
N HIS A 236 11.47 5.98 10.55
CA HIS A 236 11.13 6.25 9.14
C HIS A 236 9.66 5.83 8.87
N PHE A 237 8.71 6.44 9.57
CA PHE A 237 7.31 5.98 9.56
C PHE A 237 6.65 6.06 8.19
N SER A 238 7.06 6.98 7.31
CA SER A 238 6.57 7.04 5.93
C SER A 238 7.02 5.83 5.10
N VAL A 239 8.27 5.39 5.28
CA VAL A 239 8.79 4.18 4.63
C VAL A 239 8.02 2.96 5.12
N ILE A 240 7.87 2.82 6.43
CA ILE A 240 7.12 1.72 7.06
C ILE A 240 5.67 1.70 6.54
N GLU A 241 5.00 2.85 6.50
CA GLU A 241 3.63 2.97 5.95
C GLU A 241 3.56 2.48 4.50
N ASN A 242 4.47 2.93 3.64
CA ASN A 242 4.49 2.56 2.23
C ASN A 242 4.73 1.06 2.04
N LEU A 243 5.66 0.48 2.80
CA LEU A 243 5.97 -0.96 2.75
C LEU A 243 4.79 -1.80 3.24
N LEU A 244 4.17 -1.45 4.37
CA LEU A 244 3.02 -2.18 4.90
C LEU A 244 1.80 -2.13 3.99
N TRP A 245 1.53 -0.97 3.39
CA TRP A 245 0.46 -0.85 2.41
C TRP A 245 0.71 -1.75 1.19
N SER A 246 1.96 -1.79 0.73
CA SER A 246 2.37 -2.61 -0.42
C SER A 246 2.25 -4.09 -0.11
N LEU A 247 2.73 -4.50 1.06
CA LEU A 247 2.59 -5.85 1.59
C LEU A 247 1.12 -6.27 1.68
N ASN A 248 0.25 -5.42 2.24
CA ASN A 248 -1.19 -5.71 2.36
C ASN A 248 -1.82 -5.93 0.98
N SER A 249 -1.54 -5.04 0.03
CA SER A 249 -2.10 -5.11 -1.33
C SER A 249 -1.62 -6.38 -2.05
N TRP A 250 -0.33 -6.69 -1.92
CA TRP A 250 0.27 -7.90 -2.49
C TRP A 250 -0.29 -9.18 -1.87
N SER A 251 -0.34 -9.24 -0.53
CA SER A 251 -0.85 -10.39 0.20
C SER A 251 -2.31 -10.67 -0.11
N PHE A 252 -3.13 -9.61 -0.23
CA PHE A 252 -4.54 -9.77 -0.58
C PHE A 252 -4.74 -10.30 -2.01
N LYS A 253 -3.94 -9.82 -2.97
CA LYS A 253 -3.99 -10.29 -4.36
C LYS A 253 -3.71 -11.79 -4.47
N TYR A 254 -2.75 -12.30 -3.70
CA TYR A 254 -2.30 -13.71 -3.81
C TYR A 254 -2.75 -14.62 -2.67
N LEU A 255 -3.65 -14.15 -1.80
CA LEU A 255 -4.12 -14.89 -0.64
C LEU A 255 -4.64 -16.29 -1.02
N PHE A 256 -5.38 -16.39 -2.12
CA PHE A 256 -5.99 -17.64 -2.56
C PHE A 256 -5.02 -18.53 -3.35
N ASP A 257 -3.99 -17.95 -3.97
CA ASP A 257 -3.02 -18.71 -4.76
C ASP A 257 -1.91 -19.30 -3.88
N MET A 258 -1.56 -18.62 -2.79
CA MET A 258 -0.43 -18.94 -1.91
C MET A 258 -0.77 -18.64 -0.43
N PRO A 259 -1.84 -19.24 0.12
CA PRO A 259 -2.29 -18.97 1.49
C PRO A 259 -1.23 -19.36 2.53
N ASP A 260 -0.47 -20.42 2.28
CA ASP A 260 0.57 -20.91 3.19
C ASP A 260 1.76 -19.93 3.25
N GLU A 261 2.19 -19.37 2.12
CA GLU A 261 3.22 -18.33 2.11
C GLU A 261 2.79 -17.07 2.90
N VAL A 262 1.53 -16.62 2.71
CA VAL A 262 1.00 -15.46 3.45
C VAL A 262 0.88 -15.76 4.94
N TYR A 263 0.49 -16.99 5.30
CA TYR A 263 0.43 -17.48 6.68
C TYR A 263 1.82 -17.46 7.34
N HIS A 264 2.82 -18.07 6.70
CA HIS A 264 4.19 -18.13 7.22
C HIS A 264 4.80 -16.73 7.37
N LEU A 265 4.58 -15.87 6.39
CA LEU A 265 5.00 -14.47 6.45
C LEU A 265 4.39 -13.73 7.65
N GLY A 266 3.13 -14.03 7.99
CA GLY A 266 2.48 -13.54 9.20
C GLY A 266 3.26 -13.89 10.46
N ASN A 267 3.53 -15.17 10.66
CA ASN A 267 4.25 -15.66 11.85
C ASN A 267 5.63 -15.00 12.01
N GLU A 268 6.34 -14.78 10.92
CA GLU A 268 7.66 -14.14 10.93
C GLU A 268 7.59 -12.62 11.19
N LEU A 269 6.61 -11.92 10.60
CA LEU A 269 6.52 -10.45 10.68
C LEU A 269 5.88 -9.94 11.97
N LEU A 270 4.95 -10.68 12.57
CA LEU A 270 4.15 -10.19 13.71
C LEU A 270 4.99 -9.63 14.87
N PRO A 271 6.09 -10.26 15.32
CA PRO A 271 6.94 -9.67 16.36
C PRO A 271 7.44 -8.27 15.99
N SER A 272 7.87 -8.07 14.75
CA SER A 272 8.31 -6.77 14.24
C SER A 272 7.18 -5.76 14.15
N LEU A 273 6.00 -6.18 13.72
CA LEU A 273 4.81 -5.31 13.67
C LEU A 273 4.36 -4.88 15.07
N ILE A 274 4.44 -5.78 16.05
CA ILE A 274 4.17 -5.49 17.47
C ILE A 274 5.16 -4.44 18.00
N ASP A 275 6.44 -4.56 17.68
CA ASP A 275 7.46 -3.57 18.06
C ASP A 275 7.23 -2.21 17.38
N ILE A 276 6.79 -2.19 16.12
CA ILE A 276 6.41 -0.95 15.42
C ILE A 276 5.18 -0.30 16.08
N TRP A 277 4.14 -1.08 16.41
CA TRP A 277 2.92 -0.57 17.04
C TRP A 277 3.21 -0.03 18.45
N ARG A 278 4.04 -0.71 19.25
CA ARG A 278 4.46 -0.24 20.59
C ARG A 278 5.06 1.16 20.59
N ARG A 279 5.66 1.59 19.48
CA ARG A 279 6.28 2.90 19.36
C ARG A 279 5.24 3.99 19.11
N LYS A 280 5.57 5.21 19.52
CA LYS A 280 4.76 6.40 19.24
C LYS A 280 4.87 6.77 17.75
N CYS A 281 4.16 6.02 16.90
CA CYS A 281 4.05 6.26 15.47
C CYS A 281 2.75 6.98 15.12
N SER A 282 2.66 7.49 13.87
CA SER A 282 1.42 8.05 13.34
C SER A 282 0.35 6.97 13.15
N ASP A 283 -0.91 7.37 13.00
CA ASP A 283 -2.03 6.44 12.82
C ASP A 283 -1.94 5.62 11.54
N LYS A 284 -1.14 6.07 10.56
CA LYS A 284 -1.06 5.46 9.23
C LYS A 284 -0.37 4.09 9.24
N PRO A 285 0.88 3.92 9.74
CA PRO A 285 1.47 2.59 9.96
C PRO A 285 0.57 1.67 10.78
N LYS A 286 -0.04 2.15 11.87
CA LYS A 286 -0.93 1.34 12.71
C LYS A 286 -2.13 0.80 11.94
N THR A 287 -2.72 1.63 11.08
CA THR A 287 -3.85 1.22 10.24
C THR A 287 -3.46 0.09 9.29
N GLU A 288 -2.26 0.15 8.71
CA GLU A 288 -1.77 -0.91 7.83
C GLU A 288 -1.39 -2.18 8.63
N ILE A 289 -0.85 -2.05 9.85
CA ILE A 289 -0.61 -3.19 10.76
C ILE A 289 -1.94 -3.88 11.10
N ILE A 290 -2.98 -3.13 11.45
CA ILE A 290 -4.31 -3.67 11.77
C ILE A 290 -4.88 -4.44 10.58
N LYS A 291 -4.75 -3.91 9.35
CA LYS A 291 -5.18 -4.61 8.13
C LYS A 291 -4.43 -5.93 7.94
N PHE A 292 -3.10 -5.93 8.12
CA PHE A 292 -2.30 -7.15 7.99
C PHE A 292 -2.66 -8.19 9.06
N ILE A 293 -2.83 -7.79 10.32
CA ILE A 293 -3.25 -8.71 11.39
C ILE A 293 -4.63 -9.27 11.08
N ARG A 294 -5.59 -8.47 10.59
CA ARG A 294 -6.91 -8.97 10.19
C ARG A 294 -6.82 -10.01 9.06
N LEU A 295 -5.91 -9.83 8.12
CA LEU A 295 -5.62 -10.84 7.10
C LEU A 295 -5.13 -12.14 7.75
N GLN A 296 -4.16 -12.06 8.66
CA GLN A 296 -3.66 -13.24 9.40
C GLN A 296 -4.76 -13.91 10.23
N MET A 297 -5.59 -13.14 10.95
CA MET A 297 -6.75 -13.67 11.68
C MET A 297 -7.68 -14.49 10.78
N SER A 298 -7.83 -14.11 9.50
CA SER A 298 -8.66 -14.87 8.54
C SER A 298 -8.03 -16.21 8.16
N LEU A 299 -6.70 -16.27 8.02
CA LEU A 299 -5.95 -17.50 7.72
C LEU A 299 -5.87 -18.45 8.91
N HIS A 300 -5.86 -17.90 10.13
CA HIS A 300 -5.94 -18.65 11.39
C HIS A 300 -7.39 -18.91 11.84
N HIS A 301 -8.39 -18.60 11.00
CA HIS A 301 -9.78 -18.81 11.36
C HIS A 301 -10.09 -20.31 11.49
N PRO A 302 -10.86 -20.75 12.49
CA PRO A 302 -11.21 -22.16 12.69
C PRO A 302 -11.80 -22.86 11.47
N TYR A 303 -12.55 -22.13 10.64
CA TYR A 303 -13.11 -22.68 9.39
C TYR A 303 -12.08 -22.95 8.28
N HIS A 304 -10.88 -22.37 8.33
CA HIS A 304 -9.84 -22.56 7.33
C HIS A 304 -8.79 -23.61 7.72
N LYS A 305 -8.65 -23.92 9.01
CA LYS A 305 -7.72 -24.94 9.51
C LYS A 305 -8.46 -26.26 9.75
N LYS A 306 -7.79 -27.38 9.44
CA LYS A 306 -8.43 -28.71 9.50
C LYS A 306 -8.38 -29.30 10.91
N THR A 307 -7.46 -28.82 11.76
CA THR A 307 -7.26 -29.35 13.10
C THR A 307 -7.08 -28.24 14.14
N ILE A 308 -7.46 -28.54 15.39
CA ILE A 308 -7.39 -27.62 16.53
C ILE A 308 -5.95 -27.15 16.81
N LEU A 309 -4.97 -28.05 16.66
CA LEU A 309 -3.55 -27.74 16.83
C LEU A 309 -3.03 -26.69 15.82
N GLU A 310 -3.64 -26.60 14.63
CA GLU A 310 -3.32 -25.57 13.65
C GLU A 310 -3.99 -24.22 13.95
N ILE A 311 -5.06 -24.21 14.75
CA ILE A 311 -5.80 -23.00 15.16
C ILE A 311 -5.10 -22.34 16.37
N CYS A 312 -4.59 -23.17 17.29
CA CYS A 312 -3.94 -22.77 18.53
C CYS A 312 -2.42 -22.97 18.49
N ASP A 313 -1.76 -22.59 17.39
CA ASP A 313 -0.30 -22.55 17.35
C ASP A 313 0.24 -21.62 18.46
N ASP A 314 1.12 -22.14 19.32
CA ASP A 314 1.68 -21.43 20.48
C ASP A 314 2.29 -20.08 20.11
N ILE A 315 2.94 -20.00 18.94
CA ILE A 315 3.57 -18.78 18.45
C ILE A 315 2.51 -17.73 18.12
N TRP A 316 1.47 -18.14 17.38
CA TRP A 316 0.34 -17.28 17.04
C TRP A 316 -0.41 -16.81 18.29
N MET A 317 -0.70 -17.73 19.22
CA MET A 317 -1.41 -17.40 20.46
C MET A 317 -0.62 -16.46 21.36
N LYS A 318 0.71 -16.60 21.43
CA LYS A 318 1.58 -15.64 22.10
C LYS A 318 1.49 -14.26 21.44
N ASN A 319 1.62 -14.19 20.12
CA ASN A 319 1.53 -12.93 19.37
C ASN A 319 0.16 -12.26 19.55
N LEU A 320 -0.93 -13.04 19.54
CA LEU A 320 -2.28 -12.53 19.79
C LEU A 320 -2.44 -11.91 21.18
N ARG A 321 -1.86 -12.53 22.21
CA ARG A 321 -1.88 -11.98 23.58
C ARG A 321 -1.13 -10.65 23.64
N ASP A 322 0.02 -10.55 22.96
CA ASP A 322 0.79 -9.30 22.87
C ASP A 322 0.02 -8.20 22.11
N ILE A 323 -0.59 -8.53 20.97
CA ILE A 323 -1.41 -7.60 20.18
C ILE A 323 -2.62 -7.14 20.99
N ASN A 324 -3.24 -8.06 21.73
CA ASN A 324 -4.37 -7.74 22.58
C ASN A 324 -4.02 -6.66 23.61
N ASP A 325 -2.86 -6.79 24.26
CA ASP A 325 -2.42 -5.83 25.27
C ASP A 325 -2.15 -4.45 24.65
N LEU A 326 -1.63 -4.39 23.42
CA LEU A 326 -1.45 -3.12 22.70
C LEU A 326 -2.77 -2.49 22.30
N LEU A 327 -3.70 -3.29 21.80
CA LEU A 327 -5.01 -2.84 21.37
C LEU A 327 -5.81 -2.26 22.56
N LEU A 328 -5.77 -2.92 23.72
CA LEU A 328 -6.43 -2.44 24.93
C LEU A 328 -5.85 -1.09 25.36
N ARG A 329 -4.52 -0.96 25.43
CA ARG A 329 -3.86 0.33 25.75
C ARG A 329 -4.26 1.44 24.77
N GLU A 330 -4.38 1.14 23.48
CA GLU A 330 -4.77 2.13 22.48
C GLU A 330 -6.24 2.55 22.64
N ILE A 331 -7.12 1.60 22.91
CA ILE A 331 -8.52 1.89 23.25
C ILE A 331 -8.59 2.76 24.50
N ASP A 332 -7.85 2.43 25.56
CA ASP A 332 -7.79 3.20 26.81
C ASP A 332 -7.31 4.63 26.54
N GLU A 333 -6.26 4.81 25.75
CA GLU A 333 -5.77 6.14 25.37
C GLU A 333 -6.81 6.96 24.60
N ILE A 334 -7.55 6.34 23.68
CA ILE A 334 -8.64 6.99 22.94
C ILE A 334 -9.77 7.39 23.92
N CYS A 335 -10.18 6.46 24.80
CA CYS A 335 -11.14 6.71 25.86
C CYS A 335 -10.72 7.90 26.74
N HIS A 336 -9.48 7.92 27.20
CA HIS A 336 -8.92 9.00 28.03
C HIS A 336 -8.89 10.35 27.31
N LYS A 337 -8.49 10.40 26.04
CA LYS A 337 -8.48 11.64 25.24
C LYS A 337 -9.89 12.18 25.03
N GLN A 338 -10.85 11.32 24.68
CA GLN A 338 -12.24 11.72 24.47
C GLN A 338 -12.90 12.20 25.78
N ARG A 339 -12.62 11.56 26.93
CA ARG A 339 -13.03 12.05 28.25
C ARG A 339 -12.53 13.46 28.56
N SER A 340 -11.29 13.76 28.19
CA SER A 340 -10.71 15.11 28.40
C SER A 340 -11.38 16.17 27.51
N ASN A 341 -11.72 15.80 26.27
CA ASN A 341 -12.26 16.73 25.28
C ASN A 341 -13.79 16.93 25.40
N ASN A 342 -14.54 15.90 25.77
CA ASN A 342 -16.00 15.90 25.83
C ASN A 342 -16.59 16.44 27.15
N ARG A 343 -15.84 17.24 27.92
CA ARG A 343 -16.38 17.92 29.11
C ARG A 343 -17.53 18.90 28.80
N GLN A 344 -17.84 19.17 27.54
CA GLN A 344 -18.89 20.12 27.14
C GLN A 344 -20.01 19.57 26.23
N ASN A 345 -19.95 18.35 25.66
CA ASN A 345 -21.05 17.79 24.86
C ASN A 345 -21.05 16.25 24.91
N GLN A 346 -22.20 15.64 25.24
CA GLN A 346 -22.45 14.19 25.33
C GLN A 346 -22.73 13.52 23.97
N ASN A 347 -22.14 14.00 22.88
CA ASN A 347 -22.44 13.44 21.56
C ASN A 347 -21.37 12.44 21.13
N GLU A 348 -21.80 11.19 21.04
CA GLU A 348 -21.19 10.01 20.40
C GLU A 348 -19.70 9.74 20.72
N PHE A 349 -19.50 8.67 21.49
CA PHE A 349 -18.19 8.06 21.69
C PHE A 349 -17.80 7.28 20.42
N ILE A 350 -16.75 7.71 19.73
CA ILE A 350 -16.36 7.17 18.42
C ILE A 350 -14.99 6.50 18.56
N ILE A 351 -14.96 5.17 18.62
CA ILE A 351 -13.75 4.39 18.36
C ILE A 351 -13.73 4.04 16.87
N ARG A 352 -12.52 3.98 16.30
CA ARG A 352 -12.35 3.51 14.94
C ARG A 352 -12.89 2.09 14.77
N PHE A 353 -13.73 1.90 13.75
CA PHE A 353 -14.36 0.61 13.47
C PHE A 353 -13.37 -0.54 13.26
N ASP A 354 -12.22 -0.27 12.65
CA ASP A 354 -11.19 -1.28 12.38
C ASP A 354 -10.51 -1.81 13.65
N LEU A 355 -10.31 -0.97 14.67
CA LEU A 355 -9.85 -1.38 16.00
C LEU A 355 -10.88 -2.26 16.71
N LEU A 356 -12.16 -1.87 16.70
CA LEU A 356 -13.24 -2.65 17.31
C LEU A 356 -13.39 -4.02 16.64
N HIS A 357 -13.33 -4.04 15.31
CA HIS A 357 -13.39 -5.27 14.54
C HIS A 357 -12.23 -6.21 14.86
N LEU A 358 -11.01 -5.68 15.00
CA LEU A 358 -9.84 -6.47 15.38
C LEU A 358 -9.96 -6.98 16.82
N ALA A 359 -10.35 -6.12 17.76
CA ALA A 359 -10.57 -6.48 19.17
C ALA A 359 -11.55 -7.65 19.29
N SER A 360 -12.66 -7.54 18.56
CA SER A 360 -13.69 -8.56 18.46
C SER A 360 -13.13 -9.89 17.93
N SER A 361 -12.38 -9.87 16.82
CA SER A 361 -11.76 -11.07 16.27
C SER A 361 -10.74 -11.72 17.21
N ILE A 362 -9.84 -10.93 17.82
CA ILE A 362 -8.83 -11.44 18.77
C ILE A 362 -9.51 -12.06 19.98
N PHE A 363 -10.52 -11.39 20.52
CA PHE A 363 -11.29 -11.89 21.64
C PHE A 363 -11.90 -13.27 21.35
N TYR A 364 -12.51 -13.45 20.18
CA TYR A 364 -13.07 -14.73 19.75
C TYR A 364 -12.00 -15.85 19.73
N GLN A 365 -10.84 -15.58 19.14
CA GLN A 365 -9.80 -16.60 19.04
C GLN A 365 -9.14 -16.93 20.39
N LEU A 366 -8.91 -15.94 21.26
CA LEU A 366 -8.39 -16.15 22.61
C LEU A 366 -9.38 -16.88 23.54
N SER A 367 -10.68 -16.76 23.29
CA SER A 367 -11.71 -17.46 24.06
C SER A 367 -11.90 -18.90 23.57
N LEU A 368 -11.75 -19.17 22.28
CA LEU A 368 -11.66 -20.54 21.75
C LEU A 368 -10.50 -21.31 22.39
N ASP A 369 -9.30 -20.72 22.47
CA ASP A 369 -8.13 -21.32 23.15
C ASP A 369 -8.48 -21.75 24.59
N LYS A 370 -9.12 -20.87 25.36
CA LYS A 370 -9.51 -21.16 26.75
C LYS A 370 -10.66 -22.15 26.87
N PHE A 371 -11.62 -22.14 25.95
CA PHE A 371 -12.73 -23.08 25.93
C PHE A 371 -12.24 -24.49 25.60
N LEU A 372 -11.31 -24.61 24.66
CA LEU A 372 -10.72 -25.88 24.24
C LEU A 372 -9.79 -26.47 25.32
N ILE A 373 -8.96 -25.66 25.99
CA ILE A 373 -8.19 -26.12 27.17
C ILE A 373 -9.13 -26.68 28.25
N LYS A 374 -10.32 -26.08 28.42
CA LYS A 374 -11.30 -26.54 29.40
C LYS A 374 -11.97 -27.85 28.98
N ASN A 375 -12.18 -28.09 27.69
CA ASN A 375 -12.79 -29.33 27.19
C ASN A 375 -11.79 -30.47 27.01
N GLU A 376 -10.53 -30.23 26.63
CA GLU A 376 -9.47 -31.27 26.65
C GLU A 376 -9.20 -31.78 28.08
N LEU A 377 -9.43 -30.95 29.10
CA LEU A 377 -9.40 -31.35 30.51
C LEU A 377 -10.69 -32.09 30.97
N MET A 378 -11.77 -32.06 30.18
CA MET A 378 -13.02 -32.79 30.46
C MET A 378 -13.18 -34.05 29.59
N ASP A 379 -12.54 -34.13 28.41
CA ASP A 379 -12.55 -35.31 27.53
C ASP A 379 -11.66 -36.47 28.02
N ILE A 380 -11.08 -36.35 29.22
CA ILE A 380 -10.55 -37.51 29.95
C ILE A 380 -11.67 -38.34 30.58
N ASP A 381 -12.90 -37.81 30.75
CA ASP A 381 -13.96 -38.51 31.47
C ASP A 381 -15.30 -38.74 30.73
N ASP A 382 -15.60 -38.18 29.55
CA ASP A 382 -16.91 -38.40 28.91
C ASP A 382 -16.86 -38.68 27.40
N ASN A 383 -16.59 -39.95 27.05
CA ASN A 383 -16.99 -40.50 25.75
C ASN A 383 -18.50 -40.82 25.79
N ASN A 384 -19.35 -39.96 25.21
CA ASN A 384 -20.56 -40.31 24.43
C ASN A 384 -21.48 -39.09 24.17
N ASN A 385 -21.60 -38.65 22.91
CA ASN A 385 -22.83 -38.74 22.09
C ASN A 385 -22.93 -37.68 20.98
N ASN A 386 -22.92 -38.19 19.74
CA ASN A 386 -23.72 -37.90 18.55
C ASN A 386 -24.06 -36.47 18.10
N ASP A 387 -23.62 -36.22 16.87
CA ASP A 387 -24.02 -35.22 15.89
C ASP A 387 -25.53 -35.14 15.64
N ASP A 388 -26.04 -33.90 15.45
CA ASP A 388 -27.05 -33.54 14.45
C ASP A 388 -27.26 -32.00 14.42
N LEU A 389 -26.62 -31.30 13.47
CA LEU A 389 -26.94 -29.90 13.13
C LEU A 389 -28.00 -29.87 12.00
N PHE A 390 -29.25 -29.49 12.34
CA PHE A 390 -30.37 -29.37 11.40
C PHE A 390 -30.44 -27.99 10.71
N GLU A 391 -30.57 -27.97 9.37
CA GLU A 391 -30.95 -26.78 8.58
C GLU A 391 -32.49 -26.61 8.48
N PRO A 392 -33.07 -25.39 8.63
CA PRO A 392 -34.52 -25.17 8.50
C PRO A 392 -35.02 -25.07 7.05
N SER A 393 -36.01 -25.89 6.71
CA SER A 393 -36.48 -26.16 5.35
C SER A 393 -37.54 -25.20 4.76
N SER A 394 -37.89 -24.06 5.38
CA SER A 394 -38.87 -23.11 4.80
C SER A 394 -38.59 -21.62 5.04
N LYS A 395 -39.06 -20.75 4.11
CA LYS A 395 -38.92 -19.27 4.21
C LYS A 395 -39.56 -18.68 5.48
N ARG A 396 -40.66 -19.28 5.97
CA ARG A 396 -41.32 -18.87 7.22
C ARG A 396 -40.51 -19.27 8.45
N ALA A 397 -39.92 -20.46 8.43
CA ALA A 397 -39.00 -20.92 9.48
C ALA A 397 -37.74 -20.05 9.56
N ARG A 398 -37.22 -19.55 8.43
CA ARG A 398 -36.09 -18.59 8.42
C ARG A 398 -36.46 -17.24 9.04
N TYR A 399 -37.68 -16.74 8.82
CA TYR A 399 -38.15 -15.48 9.41
C TYR A 399 -38.42 -15.60 10.91
N GLU A 400 -39.02 -16.71 11.35
CA GLU A 400 -39.25 -17.02 12.78
C GLU A 400 -37.92 -17.28 13.51
N HIS A 401 -36.95 -17.93 12.84
CA HIS A 401 -35.58 -18.08 13.36
C HIS A 401 -34.84 -16.74 13.47
N SER A 402 -34.95 -15.86 12.47
CA SER A 402 -34.39 -14.50 12.51
C SER A 402 -35.01 -13.63 13.63
N MET A 403 -36.32 -13.73 13.87
CA MET A 403 -36.99 -13.05 14.98
C MET A 403 -36.57 -13.61 16.35
N SER A 404 -36.37 -14.93 16.44
CA SER A 404 -35.85 -15.60 17.64
C SER A 404 -34.40 -15.19 17.94
N ILE A 405 -33.56 -15.04 16.91
CA ILE A 405 -32.18 -14.54 17.03
C ILE A 405 -32.18 -13.10 17.52
N SER A 406 -33.00 -12.21 16.94
CA SER A 406 -33.11 -10.81 17.37
C SER A 406 -33.52 -10.69 18.84
N THR A 407 -34.50 -11.51 19.28
CA THR A 407 -34.97 -11.51 20.68
C THR A 407 -33.91 -12.07 21.64
N THR A 408 -33.13 -13.05 21.18
CA THR A 408 -32.03 -13.67 21.95
C THR A 408 -30.86 -12.69 22.10
N ILE A 409 -30.51 -11.97 21.03
CA ILE A 409 -29.52 -10.88 21.05
C ILE A 409 -29.97 -9.78 22.02
N ASP A 410 -31.23 -9.35 21.99
CA ASP A 410 -31.76 -8.33 22.90
C ASP A 410 -31.70 -8.75 24.39
N LEU A 411 -31.96 -10.02 24.69
CA LEU A 411 -31.84 -10.58 26.04
C LEU A 411 -30.38 -10.68 26.50
N GLN A 412 -29.47 -11.07 25.61
CA GLN A 412 -28.02 -11.11 25.86
C GLN A 412 -27.43 -9.70 26.02
N MET A 413 -27.93 -8.72 25.28
CA MET A 413 -27.54 -7.31 25.43
C MET A 413 -28.04 -6.70 26.74
N LYS A 414 -29.19 -7.16 27.27
CA LYS A 414 -29.65 -6.78 28.62
C LYS A 414 -28.83 -7.45 29.74
N SER A 415 -28.43 -8.72 29.57
CA SER A 415 -27.51 -9.35 30.54
C SER A 415 -26.13 -8.68 30.51
N PHE A 416 -25.69 -8.21 29.34
CA PHE A 416 -24.52 -7.35 29.19
C PHE A 416 -24.64 -6.06 30.00
N GLN A 417 -25.73 -5.30 29.84
CA GLN A 417 -25.94 -4.07 30.60
C GLN A 417 -25.77 -4.25 32.10
N ASN A 418 -26.16 -5.41 32.65
CA ASN A 418 -26.01 -5.73 34.06
C ASN A 418 -24.58 -6.16 34.46
N LEU A 419 -23.89 -6.93 33.63
CA LEU A 419 -22.53 -7.41 33.93
C LEU A 419 -21.50 -6.28 33.94
N PHE A 420 -21.73 -5.27 33.10
CA PHE A 420 -20.83 -4.15 32.82
C PHE A 420 -21.08 -2.92 33.70
N GLN A 421 -22.10 -2.90 34.56
CA GLN A 421 -22.45 -1.75 35.43
C GLN A 421 -21.29 -1.27 36.30
N SER A 422 -20.34 -2.15 36.64
CA SER A 422 -19.16 -1.84 37.45
C SER A 422 -17.97 -1.29 36.65
N ILE A 423 -18.01 -1.37 35.31
CA ILE A 423 -17.01 -0.82 34.40
C ILE A 423 -17.38 0.64 34.09
N ASP A 424 -16.43 1.52 33.82
CA ASP A 424 -16.78 2.88 33.42
C ASP A 424 -17.55 2.94 32.08
N PRO A 425 -18.41 3.95 31.89
CA PRO A 425 -19.32 4.02 30.74
C PRO A 425 -18.64 3.98 29.36
N TYR A 426 -17.37 4.37 29.27
CA TYR A 426 -16.64 4.38 28.01
C TYR A 426 -16.22 2.96 27.63
N HIS A 427 -15.63 2.20 28.55
CA HIS A 427 -15.31 0.79 28.34
C HIS A 427 -16.56 -0.08 28.22
N GLN A 428 -17.67 0.28 28.90
CA GLN A 428 -18.97 -0.34 28.64
C GLN A 428 -19.37 -0.20 27.16
N ALA A 429 -19.30 1.02 26.59
CA ALA A 429 -19.64 1.28 25.19
C ALA A 429 -18.75 0.47 24.21
N VAL A 430 -17.45 0.37 24.48
CA VAL A 430 -16.53 -0.47 23.69
C VAL A 430 -16.96 -1.93 23.73
N GLY A 431 -17.21 -2.46 24.93
CA GLY A 431 -17.61 -3.85 25.11
C GLY A 431 -18.92 -4.17 24.40
N PHE A 432 -19.90 -3.26 24.45
CA PHE A 432 -21.16 -3.41 23.72
C PHE A 432 -20.92 -3.53 22.22
N GLN A 433 -20.06 -2.68 21.65
CA GLN A 433 -19.73 -2.71 20.22
C GLN A 433 -18.98 -3.99 19.85
N ILE A 434 -18.04 -4.45 20.68
CA ILE A 434 -17.31 -5.70 20.48
C ILE A 434 -18.26 -6.92 20.51
N VAL A 435 -19.18 -6.97 21.47
CA VAL A 435 -20.17 -8.04 21.60
C VAL A 435 -21.17 -8.03 20.47
N SER A 436 -21.67 -6.85 20.09
CA SER A 436 -22.59 -6.72 18.96
C SER A 436 -21.95 -7.28 17.69
N LEU A 437 -20.69 -6.93 17.42
CA LEU A 437 -19.92 -7.47 16.29
C LEU A 437 -19.69 -9.00 16.38
N GLN A 438 -19.62 -9.57 17.58
CA GLN A 438 -19.51 -11.03 17.76
C GLN A 438 -20.84 -11.73 17.53
N LEU A 439 -21.93 -11.19 18.07
CA LEU A 439 -23.28 -11.74 17.91
C LEU A 439 -23.74 -11.67 16.45
N GLU A 440 -23.37 -10.63 15.71
CA GLU A 440 -23.60 -10.54 14.27
C GLU A 440 -22.85 -11.63 13.47
N ARG A 441 -21.70 -12.11 13.97
CA ARG A 441 -20.88 -13.13 13.29
C ARG A 441 -21.25 -14.56 13.67
N ASN A 442 -21.58 -14.77 14.94
CA ASN A 442 -21.94 -16.06 15.51
C ASN A 442 -23.45 -16.06 15.78
N MET A 443 -24.25 -16.36 14.76
CA MET A 443 -25.71 -16.20 14.82
C MET A 443 -26.41 -16.96 15.96
N ILE A 444 -25.76 -17.88 16.68
CA ILE A 444 -26.33 -18.48 17.90
C ILE A 444 -25.19 -18.90 18.85
N LEU A 445 -24.98 -18.15 19.92
CA LEU A 445 -24.27 -18.66 21.11
C LEU A 445 -25.31 -19.30 22.04
N SER A 446 -25.01 -20.48 22.60
CA SER A 446 -25.85 -21.05 23.66
C SER A 446 -25.84 -20.12 24.89
N SER A 447 -26.87 -20.16 25.74
CA SER A 447 -26.93 -19.32 26.95
C SER A 447 -25.73 -19.50 27.88
N THR A 448 -25.17 -20.71 27.93
CA THR A 448 -23.99 -21.06 28.71
C THR A 448 -22.70 -20.51 28.08
N ASP A 449 -22.62 -20.51 26.75
CA ASP A 449 -21.50 -19.88 26.05
C ASP A 449 -21.54 -18.38 26.26
N CYS A 450 -22.72 -17.77 26.19
CA CYS A 450 -22.89 -16.34 26.48
C CYS A 450 -22.37 -15.98 27.86
N ASP A 451 -22.82 -16.61 28.95
CA ASP A 451 -22.33 -16.26 30.28
C ASP A 451 -20.81 -16.44 30.43
N TYR A 452 -20.22 -17.44 29.76
CA TYR A 452 -18.77 -17.61 29.70
C TYR A 452 -18.08 -16.48 28.91
N TYR A 453 -18.46 -16.27 27.65
CA TYR A 453 -17.94 -15.19 26.80
C TYR A 453 -18.06 -13.85 27.51
N MET A 454 -19.19 -13.59 28.16
CA MET A 454 -19.49 -12.35 28.87
C MET A 454 -18.59 -12.12 30.09
N ASN A 455 -18.28 -13.17 30.86
CA ASN A 455 -17.28 -13.09 31.93
C ASN A 455 -15.86 -12.88 31.40
N VAL A 456 -15.52 -13.45 30.23
CA VAL A 456 -14.22 -13.21 29.59
C VAL A 456 -14.12 -11.77 29.06
N ILE A 457 -15.19 -11.19 28.50
CA ILE A 457 -15.22 -9.78 28.02
C ILE A 457 -15.15 -8.81 29.20
N LYS A 458 -15.83 -9.13 30.31
CA LYS A 458 -15.70 -8.35 31.54
C LYS A 458 -14.24 -8.32 31.98
N ARG A 459 -13.59 -9.49 32.07
CA ARG A 459 -12.15 -9.60 32.39
C ARG A 459 -11.24 -8.92 31.36
N PHE A 460 -11.62 -8.95 30.08
CA PHE A 460 -10.93 -8.29 28.97
C PHE A 460 -10.94 -6.76 29.12
N LEU A 461 -12.03 -6.20 29.66
CA LEU A 461 -12.21 -4.74 29.81
C LEU A 461 -11.87 -4.20 31.20
N THR A 462 -11.79 -5.05 32.24
CA THR A 462 -11.46 -4.61 33.61
C THR A 462 -9.98 -4.73 33.98
N ASP A 463 -9.13 -5.21 33.08
CA ASP A 463 -7.71 -5.47 33.37
C ASP A 463 -7.52 -6.27 34.69
N GLU A 464 -8.32 -7.32 34.90
CA GLU A 464 -8.08 -8.29 35.99
C GLU A 464 -6.88 -9.20 35.66
N ARG A 465 -5.75 -8.59 35.31
CA ARG A 465 -4.41 -9.20 35.26
C ARG A 465 -3.57 -8.79 36.47
N ARG A 466 -4.16 -8.88 37.66
CA ARG A 466 -3.39 -9.10 38.88
C ARG A 466 -3.58 -10.52 39.36
#